data_AF-A0A953M6R7-F1
#
_entry.id   AF-A0A953M6R7-F1
#
_cell.length_a   1.000
_cell.length_b   1.000
_cell.length_c   1.000
_cell.angle_alpha   90.00
_cell.angle_beta   90.00
_cell.angle_gamma   90.00
#
_symmetry.space_group_name_H-M   'P 1'
#
loop_
_entity.id
_entity.type
_entity.pdbx_description
1 polymer ?
#
loop_
_entity_poly.entity_id
_entity_poly.type
_entity_poly.pdbx_seq_one_letter_code
_entity_poly.pdbx_strand_id
1 'polypeptide(L)'
;MRYPGILRASGPAALLSGALLCTLGACAPTRSSPRPFRGLEESEQYAAAQSGRRIGPVTAPAPLSIDREAVGWEVLLPRLAEAAGGLVVEETTLDRLLEQELARRGMAITDADISRERDWLALSITGGVGVPASELDDLTYELRQRRGLGPVRFGALLKRNAMLRALVQDRVTVRSDQLELAWRVRHGERLRIRIIVTPTEREAQSLAARAGAGP
;
A
#
# COMPACT_ATOMS: atom_id res chain seq x y z
N MET A 1 22.14 -16.89 -28.93
CA MET A 1 21.47 -18.10 -29.46
C MET A 1 20.25 -17.64 -30.24
N ARG A 2 20.24 -17.92 -31.55
CA ARG A 2 19.22 -17.52 -32.54
C ARG A 2 18.04 -18.52 -32.55
N TYR A 3 16.82 -17.99 -32.77
CA TYR A 3 15.58 -18.46 -33.47
C TYR A 3 15.44 -19.95 -33.89
N PRO A 4 14.22 -20.50 -34.12
CA PRO A 4 13.01 -19.88 -34.73
C PRO A 4 11.67 -20.28 -34.03
N GLY A 5 10.46 -19.83 -34.36
CA GLY A 5 9.81 -19.21 -35.52
C GLY A 5 8.41 -19.87 -35.69
N ILE A 6 7.61 -19.42 -36.67
CA ILE A 6 6.28 -19.91 -37.12
C ILE A 6 5.10 -19.06 -36.60
N LEU A 7 4.15 -18.55 -37.39
CA LEU A 7 4.03 -18.25 -38.83
C LEU A 7 2.82 -17.32 -38.98
N ARG A 8 2.96 -16.29 -39.82
CA ARG A 8 1.87 -15.50 -40.41
C ARG A 8 1.18 -16.34 -41.49
N ALA A 9 -0.14 -16.20 -41.63
CA ALA A 9 -0.82 -16.46 -42.90
C ALA A 9 -1.94 -15.43 -43.11
N SER A 10 -1.65 -14.47 -43.97
CA SER A 10 -2.56 -13.62 -44.72
C SER A 10 -2.84 -14.26 -46.08
N GLY A 11 -4.06 -14.15 -46.61
CA GLY A 11 -4.33 -14.48 -48.00
C GLY A 11 -5.79 -14.28 -48.43
N PRO A 12 -6.06 -13.98 -49.71
CA PRO A 12 -6.94 -12.86 -50.09
C PRO A 12 -8.01 -13.17 -51.16
N ALA A 13 -8.78 -12.13 -51.51
CA ALA A 13 -9.26 -11.73 -52.85
C ALA A 13 -10.23 -12.63 -53.67
N ALA A 14 -11.34 -12.02 -54.13
CA ALA A 14 -11.87 -11.97 -55.51
C ALA A 14 -13.32 -11.45 -55.46
N LEU A 15 -13.69 -10.24 -55.94
CA LEU A 15 -13.92 -9.79 -57.32
C LEU A 15 -14.85 -10.69 -58.16
N LEU A 16 -16.00 -10.12 -58.60
CA LEU A 16 -16.69 -10.25 -59.91
C LEU A 16 -18.05 -9.52 -59.79
N SER A 17 -18.31 -8.37 -60.44
CA SER A 17 -18.64 -8.11 -61.86
C SER A 17 -20.12 -8.37 -62.23
N GLY A 18 -20.78 -7.40 -62.90
CA GLY A 18 -22.06 -7.55 -63.63
C GLY A 18 -23.14 -6.50 -63.28
N ALA A 19 -23.23 -5.38 -64.01
CA ALA A 19 -24.21 -5.12 -65.09
C ALA A 19 -25.66 -4.89 -64.60
N LEU A 20 -26.13 -3.63 -64.53
CA LEU A 20 -26.90 -2.89 -65.56
C LEU A 20 -28.29 -3.50 -65.87
N LEU A 21 -29.37 -2.88 -65.39
CA LEU A 21 -30.58 -2.58 -66.18
C LEU A 21 -31.56 -1.67 -65.41
N CYS A 22 -31.94 -0.56 -66.05
CA CYS A 22 -33.07 0.30 -65.67
C CYS A 22 -34.39 -0.37 -66.05
N THR A 23 -35.33 -0.47 -65.13
CA THR A 23 -36.77 -0.42 -65.44
C THR A 23 -37.53 0.24 -64.29
N LEU A 24 -38.25 1.30 -64.64
CA LEU A 24 -39.24 2.01 -63.82
C LEU A 24 -40.34 1.03 -63.37
N GLY A 25 -40.58 0.97 -62.06
CA GLY A 25 -41.67 0.22 -61.46
C GLY A 25 -42.15 0.94 -60.20
N ALA A 26 -43.26 1.65 -60.32
CA ALA A 26 -43.97 2.28 -59.23
C ALA A 26 -44.61 1.22 -58.32
N CYS A 27 -44.36 1.29 -57.01
CA CYS A 27 -45.14 0.62 -55.98
C CYS A 27 -45.20 1.48 -54.70
N ALA A 28 -46.44 1.83 -54.35
CA ALA A 28 -47.07 2.21 -53.07
C ALA A 28 -46.21 2.58 -51.82
N PRO A 29 -46.73 3.49 -50.96
CA PRO A 29 -46.09 3.81 -49.68
C PRO A 29 -46.15 2.62 -48.72
N THR A 30 -45.03 1.94 -48.55
CA THR A 30 -44.81 1.02 -47.43
C THR A 30 -44.85 1.80 -46.13
N ARG A 31 -45.90 1.61 -45.32
CA ARG A 31 -45.86 1.91 -43.89
C ARG A 31 -44.73 1.07 -43.30
N SER A 32 -43.63 1.72 -42.93
CA SER A 32 -42.62 1.12 -42.06
C SER A 32 -43.27 0.92 -40.69
N SER A 33 -43.75 -0.28 -40.40
CA SER A 33 -43.91 -0.69 -39.02
C SER A 33 -42.51 -0.61 -38.37
N PRO A 34 -42.37 0.02 -37.20
CA PRO A 34 -41.12 -0.04 -36.47
C PRO A 34 -40.85 -1.52 -36.23
N ARG A 35 -39.77 -2.07 -36.81
CA ARG A 35 -39.29 -3.37 -36.36
C ARG A 35 -38.94 -3.17 -34.89
N PRO A 36 -39.57 -3.91 -33.95
CA PRO A 36 -39.14 -3.84 -32.57
C PRO A 36 -37.66 -4.21 -32.58
N PHE A 37 -36.82 -3.27 -32.15
CA PHE A 37 -35.43 -3.56 -31.89
C PHE A 37 -35.46 -4.58 -30.76
N ARG A 38 -35.31 -5.86 -31.11
CA ARG A 38 -35.28 -6.97 -30.15
C ARG A 38 -34.26 -6.73 -29.04
N GLY A 39 -33.18 -6.01 -29.35
CA GLY A 39 -32.18 -5.59 -28.37
C GLY A 39 -32.66 -4.49 -27.41
N LEU A 40 -33.59 -3.62 -27.82
CA LEU A 40 -34.19 -2.61 -26.93
C LEU A 40 -35.18 -3.26 -25.97
N GLU A 41 -36.05 -4.15 -26.46
CA GLU A 41 -36.96 -4.93 -25.61
C GLU A 41 -36.20 -5.85 -24.64
N GLU A 42 -35.13 -6.50 -25.09
CA GLU A 42 -34.25 -7.28 -24.21
C GLU A 42 -33.55 -6.39 -23.18
N SER A 43 -33.11 -5.17 -23.56
CA SER A 43 -32.51 -4.23 -22.61
C SER A 43 -33.52 -3.61 -21.64
N GLU A 44 -34.75 -3.36 -22.06
CA GLU A 44 -35.85 -2.90 -21.21
C GLU A 44 -36.33 -4.01 -20.27
N GLN A 45 -36.38 -5.27 -20.75
CA GLN A 45 -36.67 -6.43 -19.92
C GLN A 45 -35.53 -6.70 -18.93
N TYR A 46 -34.27 -6.53 -19.33
CA TYR A 46 -33.12 -6.65 -18.43
C TYR A 46 -33.08 -5.51 -17.40
N ALA A 47 -33.40 -4.28 -17.81
CA ALA A 47 -33.53 -3.12 -16.94
C ALA A 47 -34.74 -3.23 -16.00
N ALA A 48 -35.88 -3.76 -16.45
CA ALA A 48 -37.06 -4.02 -15.63
C ALA A 48 -36.86 -5.19 -14.65
N ALA A 49 -36.13 -6.23 -15.08
CA ALA A 49 -35.71 -7.32 -14.21
C ALA A 49 -34.70 -6.83 -13.14
N GLN A 50 -33.87 -5.83 -13.46
CA GLN A 50 -32.99 -5.16 -12.50
C GLN A 50 -33.70 -4.10 -11.65
N SER A 51 -34.73 -3.40 -12.15
CA SER A 51 -35.45 -2.35 -11.40
C SER A 51 -36.35 -2.94 -10.31
N GLY A 52 -36.74 -4.22 -10.44
CA GLY A 52 -37.38 -5.00 -9.38
C GLY A 52 -36.39 -5.54 -8.34
N ARG A 53 -35.09 -5.62 -8.68
CA ARG A 53 -34.04 -5.92 -7.71
C ARG A 53 -33.72 -4.63 -6.98
N ARG A 54 -34.57 -4.29 -5.99
CA ARG A 54 -34.16 -3.38 -4.91
C ARG A 54 -32.75 -3.80 -4.52
N ILE A 55 -31.76 -2.95 -4.77
CA ILE A 55 -30.52 -3.01 -4.01
C ILE A 55 -30.99 -2.66 -2.61
N GLY A 56 -31.50 -3.66 -1.88
CA GLY A 56 -31.66 -3.55 -0.45
C GLY A 56 -30.29 -3.15 0.10
N PRO A 57 -30.24 -2.41 1.22
CA PRO A 57 -28.96 -2.20 1.88
C PRO A 57 -28.29 -3.57 1.96
N VAL A 58 -27.05 -3.66 1.47
CA VAL A 58 -26.24 -4.85 1.67
C VAL A 58 -26.10 -4.96 3.17
N THR A 59 -26.99 -5.70 3.82
CA THR A 59 -26.93 -5.97 5.24
C THR A 59 -25.72 -6.85 5.39
N ALA A 60 -24.61 -6.23 5.79
CA ALA A 60 -23.39 -6.96 6.10
C ALA A 60 -23.78 -8.10 7.07
N PRO A 61 -23.29 -9.32 6.84
CA PRO A 61 -23.60 -10.43 7.73
C PRO A 61 -23.25 -10.06 9.16
N ALA A 62 -24.03 -10.56 10.11
CA ALA A 62 -23.83 -10.26 11.52
C ALA A 62 -22.39 -10.64 11.93
N PRO A 63 -21.62 -9.74 12.56
CA PRO A 63 -20.22 -9.96 12.88
C PRO A 63 -19.97 -11.09 13.88
N LEU A 64 -20.93 -11.38 14.76
CA LEU A 64 -20.86 -12.50 15.70
C LEU A 64 -22.24 -12.97 16.15
N SER A 65 -22.31 -14.16 16.74
CA SER A 65 -23.51 -14.69 17.37
C SER A 65 -23.22 -15.16 18.81
N ILE A 66 -24.13 -14.85 19.74
CA ILE A 66 -24.10 -15.32 21.13
C ILE A 66 -25.38 -16.11 21.35
N ASP A 67 -25.29 -17.37 21.79
CA ASP A 67 -26.45 -18.25 22.04
C ASP A 67 -27.45 -18.34 20.86
N ARG A 68 -26.92 -18.33 19.62
CA ARG A 68 -27.67 -18.30 18.35
C ARG A 68 -28.41 -16.99 18.05
N GLU A 69 -28.25 -15.97 18.88
CA GLU A 69 -28.69 -14.61 18.58
C GLU A 69 -27.59 -13.86 17.84
N ALA A 70 -27.96 -13.23 16.72
CA ALA A 70 -27.05 -12.43 15.92
C ALA A 70 -26.83 -11.06 16.57
N VAL A 71 -25.57 -10.70 16.82
CA VAL A 71 -25.19 -9.35 17.25
C VAL A 71 -24.72 -8.58 16.02
N GLY A 72 -25.49 -7.59 15.60
CA GLY A 72 -25.20 -6.79 14.41
C GLY A 72 -24.12 -5.72 14.62
N TRP A 73 -23.71 -5.11 13.50
CA TRP A 73 -22.72 -4.03 13.50
C TRP A 73 -23.22 -2.79 14.24
N GLU A 74 -24.52 -2.54 14.28
CA GLU A 74 -25.14 -1.44 15.01
C GLU A 74 -24.86 -1.49 16.52
N VAL A 75 -24.64 -2.69 17.08
CA VAL A 75 -24.29 -2.88 18.50
C VAL A 75 -22.78 -2.79 18.71
N LEU A 76 -21.98 -3.39 17.81
CA LEU A 76 -20.52 -3.47 17.97
C LEU A 76 -19.79 -2.19 17.54
N LEU A 77 -20.22 -1.55 16.45
CA LEU A 77 -19.50 -0.45 15.82
C LEU A 77 -19.28 0.74 16.76
N PRO A 78 -20.26 1.21 17.57
CA PRO A 78 -20.01 2.29 18.53
C PRO A 78 -18.93 1.92 19.55
N ARG A 79 -18.95 0.70 20.07
CA ARG A 79 -17.96 0.21 21.05
C ARG A 79 -16.57 0.07 20.45
N LEU A 80 -16.48 -0.42 19.21
CA LEU A 80 -15.22 -0.49 18.47
C LEU A 80 -14.69 0.91 18.12
N ALA A 81 -15.58 1.85 17.80
CA ALA A 81 -15.22 3.23 17.53
C ALA A 81 -14.66 3.94 18.77
N GLU A 82 -15.25 3.71 19.95
CA GLU A 82 -14.70 4.18 21.22
C GLU A 82 -13.35 3.54 21.54
N ALA A 83 -13.21 2.23 21.36
CA ALA A 83 -12.00 1.49 21.71
C ALA A 83 -10.81 1.76 20.78
N ALA A 84 -11.06 1.92 19.47
CA ALA A 84 -10.00 1.97 18.45
C ALA A 84 -10.28 2.93 17.29
N GLY A 85 -11.43 3.62 17.26
CA GLY A 85 -11.84 4.45 16.13
C GLY A 85 -10.89 5.60 15.84
N GLY A 86 -10.40 6.30 16.87
CA GLY A 86 -9.42 7.39 16.70
C GLY A 86 -8.15 6.93 16.00
N LEU A 87 -7.59 5.79 16.43
CA LEU A 87 -6.42 5.17 15.82
C LEU A 87 -6.69 4.82 14.34
N VAL A 88 -7.81 4.15 14.05
CA VAL A 88 -8.15 3.74 12.67
C VAL A 88 -8.35 4.95 11.75
N VAL A 89 -9.00 6.01 12.24
CA VAL A 89 -9.20 7.25 11.48
C VAL A 89 -7.87 7.94 11.18
N GLU A 90 -6.98 8.02 12.17
CA GLU A 90 -5.64 8.59 11.97
C GLU A 90 -4.85 7.80 10.92
N GLU A 91 -4.78 6.47 11.05
CA GLU A 91 -4.07 5.62 10.10
C GLU A 91 -4.63 5.74 8.69
N THR A 92 -5.96 5.70 8.54
CA THR A 92 -6.65 5.82 7.24
C THR A 92 -6.46 7.20 6.62
N THR A 93 -6.46 8.26 7.44
CA THR A 93 -6.22 9.62 6.97
C THR A 93 -4.79 9.76 6.46
N LEU A 94 -3.82 9.23 7.21
CA LEU A 94 -2.42 9.25 6.81
C LEU A 94 -2.20 8.48 5.50
N ASP A 95 -2.81 7.30 5.35
CA ASP A 95 -2.77 6.52 4.10
C ASP A 95 -3.21 7.37 2.90
N ARG A 96 -4.36 8.04 3.01
CA ARG A 96 -4.90 8.88 1.94
C ARG A 96 -4.00 10.06 1.61
N LEU A 97 -3.47 10.74 2.62
CA LEU A 97 -2.58 11.90 2.42
C LEU A 97 -1.28 11.49 1.72
N LEU A 98 -0.72 10.34 2.10
CA LEU A 98 0.48 9.82 1.45
C LEU A 98 0.21 9.44 -0.01
N GLU A 99 -0.87 8.71 -0.27
CA GLU A 99 -1.28 8.33 -1.63
C GLU A 99 -1.51 9.55 -2.52
N GLN A 100 -2.17 10.59 -2.00
CA GLN A 100 -2.36 11.86 -2.71
C GLN A 100 -1.03 12.54 -3.04
N GLU A 101 -0.10 12.57 -2.09
CA GLU A 101 1.19 13.22 -2.29
C GLU A 101 2.10 12.46 -3.28
N LEU A 102 2.08 11.12 -3.25
CA LEU A 102 2.74 10.28 -4.25
C LEU A 102 2.15 10.52 -5.65
N ALA A 103 0.82 10.51 -5.77
CA ALA A 103 0.13 10.77 -7.02
C ALA A 103 0.46 12.17 -7.58
N ARG A 104 0.47 13.21 -6.72
CA ARG A 104 0.86 14.58 -7.08
C ARG A 104 2.28 14.67 -7.65
N ARG A 105 3.18 13.79 -7.20
CA ARG A 105 4.57 13.70 -7.66
C ARG A 105 4.79 12.68 -8.78
N GLY A 106 3.73 12.02 -9.27
CA GLY A 106 3.84 10.99 -10.30
C GLY A 106 4.61 9.73 -9.85
N MET A 107 4.61 9.45 -8.55
CA MET A 107 5.30 8.30 -7.97
C MET A 107 4.31 7.18 -7.62
N ALA A 108 4.76 5.94 -7.68
CA ALA A 108 3.99 4.77 -7.31
C ALA A 108 4.82 3.83 -6.41
N ILE A 109 4.15 3.18 -5.46
CA ILE A 109 4.75 2.15 -4.60
C ILE A 109 4.49 0.78 -5.21
N THR A 110 5.54 -0.01 -5.31
CA THR A 110 5.55 -1.39 -5.82
C THR A 110 5.63 -2.39 -4.66
N ASP A 111 5.32 -3.65 -4.94
CA ASP A 111 5.51 -4.74 -3.97
C ASP A 111 6.97 -4.91 -3.56
N ALA A 112 7.91 -4.59 -4.45
CA ALA A 112 9.34 -4.60 -4.13
C ALA A 112 9.69 -3.56 -3.06
N ASP A 113 9.03 -2.42 -3.04
CA ASP A 113 9.24 -1.38 -2.03
C ASP A 113 8.72 -1.83 -0.66
N ILE A 114 7.56 -2.51 -0.65
CA ILE A 114 6.98 -3.08 0.57
C ILE A 114 7.87 -4.21 1.11
N SER A 115 8.41 -5.06 0.24
CA SER A 115 9.36 -6.11 0.63
C SER A 115 10.62 -5.53 1.25
N ARG A 116 11.17 -4.42 0.72
CA ARG A 116 12.32 -3.75 1.34
C ARG A 116 12.00 -3.24 2.75
N GLU A 117 10.77 -2.79 3.04
CA GLU A 117 10.40 -2.43 4.41
C GLU A 117 10.33 -3.63 5.36
N ARG A 118 10.00 -4.83 4.85
CA ARG A 118 10.11 -6.07 5.65
C ARG A 118 11.56 -6.39 5.95
N ASP A 119 12.45 -6.24 4.97
CA ASP A 119 13.88 -6.45 5.17
C ASP A 119 14.44 -5.45 6.20
N TRP A 120 14.08 -4.17 6.10
CA TRP A 120 14.48 -3.16 7.09
C TRP A 120 13.96 -3.48 8.50
N LEU A 121 12.73 -3.95 8.61
CA LEU A 121 12.18 -4.41 9.89
C LEU A 121 13.00 -5.58 10.43
N ALA A 122 13.33 -6.57 9.59
CA ALA A 122 14.15 -7.71 9.99
C ALA A 122 15.54 -7.30 10.49
N LEU A 123 16.21 -6.37 9.79
CA LEU A 123 17.48 -5.79 10.26
C LEU A 123 17.30 -5.09 11.61
N SER A 124 16.19 -4.38 11.82
CA SER A 124 15.95 -3.66 13.08
C SER A 124 15.70 -4.60 14.27
N ILE A 125 15.04 -5.74 14.04
CA ILE A 125 14.75 -6.75 15.07
C ILE A 125 16.03 -7.49 15.45
N THR A 126 16.84 -7.88 14.47
CA THR A 126 18.04 -8.69 14.65
C THR A 126 19.28 -7.88 15.02
N GLY A 127 19.20 -6.55 14.99
CA GLY A 127 20.36 -5.67 15.15
C GLY A 127 21.39 -5.81 14.02
N GLY A 128 20.98 -6.34 12.86
CA GLY A 128 21.86 -6.62 11.72
C GLY A 128 22.62 -7.94 11.82
N VAL A 129 22.32 -8.79 12.81
CA VAL A 129 22.85 -10.16 12.88
C VAL A 129 22.00 -11.08 11.99
N GLY A 130 22.65 -11.95 11.22
CA GLY A 130 21.93 -12.96 10.44
C GLY A 130 21.24 -13.96 11.38
N VAL A 131 19.90 -14.02 11.31
CA VAL A 131 19.06 -14.96 12.05
C VAL A 131 18.34 -15.87 11.04
N PRO A 132 18.13 -17.16 11.33
CA PRO A 132 17.35 -18.04 10.47
C PRO A 132 15.95 -17.48 10.17
N ALA A 133 15.44 -17.75 8.96
CA ALA A 133 14.15 -17.21 8.53
C ALA A 133 12.98 -17.60 9.47
N SER A 134 12.97 -18.83 9.96
CA SER A 134 11.92 -19.31 10.88
C SER A 134 11.92 -18.54 12.20
N GLU A 135 13.09 -18.24 12.76
CA GLU A 135 13.20 -17.47 14.01
C GLU A 135 12.83 -16.00 13.79
N LEU A 136 13.14 -15.43 12.62
CA LEU A 136 12.70 -14.09 12.27
C LEU A 136 11.18 -13.97 12.17
N ASP A 137 10.50 -14.98 11.62
CA ASP A 137 9.04 -15.03 11.53
C ASP A 137 8.41 -15.06 12.92
N ASP A 138 8.94 -15.87 13.83
CA ASP A 138 8.49 -15.96 15.23
C ASP A 138 8.69 -14.63 15.97
N LEU A 139 9.89 -14.02 15.87
CA LEU A 139 10.18 -12.72 16.48
C LEU A 139 9.27 -11.61 15.93
N THR A 140 9.00 -11.63 14.62
CA THR A 140 8.10 -10.67 13.97
C THR A 140 6.67 -10.88 14.45
N TYR A 141 6.22 -12.12 14.60
CA TYR A 141 4.91 -12.45 15.14
C TYR A 141 4.77 -11.96 16.58
N GLU A 142 5.73 -12.25 17.46
CA GLU A 142 5.72 -11.78 18.85
C GLU A 142 5.68 -10.25 18.93
N LEU A 143 6.50 -9.56 18.13
CA LEU A 143 6.51 -8.10 18.08
C LEU A 143 5.14 -7.54 17.67
N ARG A 144 4.50 -8.14 16.67
CA ARG A 144 3.16 -7.76 16.21
C ARG A 144 2.11 -7.96 17.30
N GLN A 145 2.15 -9.09 18.00
CA GLN A 145 1.22 -9.38 19.09
C GLN A 145 1.36 -8.38 20.25
N ARG A 146 2.60 -8.07 20.66
CA ARG A 146 2.87 -7.06 21.70
C ARG A 146 2.37 -5.66 21.33
N ARG A 147 2.27 -5.36 20.02
CA ARG A 147 1.78 -4.07 19.51
C ARG A 147 0.30 -4.10 19.10
N GLY A 148 -0.42 -5.20 19.33
CA GLY A 148 -1.82 -5.34 18.91
C GLY A 148 -2.00 -5.19 17.39
N LEU A 149 -1.00 -5.64 16.60
CA LEU A 149 -0.91 -5.38 15.17
C LEU A 149 -1.29 -6.61 14.34
N GLY A 150 -2.58 -6.67 13.96
CA GLY A 150 -3.10 -7.68 13.05
C GLY A 150 -2.51 -7.59 11.64
N PRO A 151 -2.69 -8.64 10.80
CA PRO A 151 -2.07 -8.73 9.47
C PRO A 151 -2.45 -7.57 8.54
N VAL A 152 -3.71 -7.10 8.58
CA VAL A 152 -4.19 -5.97 7.76
C VAL A 152 -3.45 -4.69 8.11
N ARG A 153 -3.44 -4.32 9.40
CA ARG A 153 -2.76 -3.11 9.88
C ARG A 153 -1.25 -3.18 9.71
N PHE A 154 -0.66 -4.37 9.87
CA PHE A 154 0.76 -4.59 9.61
C PHE A 154 1.11 -4.36 8.13
N GLY A 155 0.33 -4.90 7.20
CA GLY A 155 0.52 -4.66 5.77
C GLY A 155 0.38 -3.17 5.41
N ALA A 156 -0.65 -2.50 5.94
CA ALA A 156 -0.83 -1.07 5.77
C ALA A 156 0.33 -0.25 6.36
N LEU A 157 0.87 -0.64 7.52
CA LEU A 157 2.03 0.01 8.13
C LEU A 157 3.28 -0.11 7.25
N LEU A 158 3.56 -1.30 6.71
CA LEU A 158 4.69 -1.49 5.78
C LEU A 158 4.53 -0.64 4.52
N LYS A 159 3.33 -0.62 3.93
CA LYS A 159 3.03 0.24 2.78
C LYS A 159 3.24 1.72 3.11
N ARG A 160 2.76 2.20 4.27
CA ARG A 160 3.00 3.58 4.73
C ARG A 160 4.47 3.93 4.86
N ASN A 161 5.26 3.04 5.46
CA ASN A 161 6.69 3.26 5.60
C ASN A 161 7.39 3.31 4.23
N ALA A 162 6.97 2.46 3.28
CA ALA A 162 7.47 2.50 1.91
C ALA A 162 7.13 3.84 1.22
N MET A 163 5.87 4.30 1.37
CA MET A 163 5.41 5.61 0.88
C MET A 163 6.25 6.77 1.45
N LEU A 164 6.42 6.79 2.78
CA LEU A 164 7.21 7.81 3.47
C LEU A 164 8.67 7.81 3.03
N ARG A 165 9.29 6.63 2.93
CA ARG A 165 10.68 6.51 2.50
C ARG A 165 10.86 6.98 1.07
N ALA A 166 9.97 6.58 0.16
CA ALA A 166 10.00 7.04 -1.23
C ALA A 166 9.87 8.57 -1.34
N LEU A 167 9.04 9.20 -0.51
CA LEU A 167 8.84 10.66 -0.51
C LEU A 167 10.07 11.46 -0.05
N VAL A 168 10.97 10.84 0.71
CA VAL A 168 12.11 11.48 1.35
C VAL A 168 13.45 11.04 0.75
N GLN A 169 13.53 9.87 0.10
CA GLN A 169 14.79 9.27 -0.37
C GLN A 169 15.67 10.24 -1.17
N ASP A 170 15.07 11.00 -2.11
CA ASP A 170 15.81 11.93 -2.98
C ASP A 170 16.33 13.17 -2.24
N ARG A 171 15.86 13.41 -1.01
CA ARG A 171 16.30 14.51 -0.15
C ARG A 171 17.41 14.09 0.82
N VAL A 172 17.79 12.81 0.85
CA VAL A 172 18.84 12.30 1.73
C VAL A 172 20.16 12.26 0.97
N THR A 173 21.10 13.12 1.36
CA THR A 173 22.49 13.07 0.88
C THR A 173 23.38 12.57 2.00
N VAL A 174 24.00 11.39 1.82
CA VAL A 174 24.99 10.86 2.76
C VAL A 174 26.35 11.45 2.41
N ARG A 175 26.91 12.29 3.28
CA ARG A 175 28.24 12.88 3.07
C ARG A 175 29.34 11.96 3.60
N SER A 176 30.51 12.03 2.99
CA SER A 176 31.67 11.18 3.34
C SER A 176 32.15 11.39 4.78
N ASP A 177 32.16 12.63 5.26
CA ASP A 177 32.51 12.97 6.64
C ASP A 177 31.52 12.40 7.66
N GLN A 178 30.23 12.37 7.32
CA GLN A 178 29.20 11.74 8.14
C GLN A 178 29.39 10.22 8.20
N LEU A 179 29.75 9.60 7.07
CA LEU A 179 30.03 8.17 7.00
C LEU A 179 31.27 7.81 7.83
N GLU A 180 32.35 8.59 7.69
CA GLU A 180 33.58 8.39 8.45
C GLU A 180 33.34 8.57 9.96
N LEU A 181 32.59 9.61 10.35
CA LEU A 181 32.20 9.83 11.74
C LEU A 181 31.37 8.65 12.28
N ALA A 182 30.36 8.20 11.54
CA ALA A 182 29.53 7.07 11.94
C ALA A 182 30.35 5.79 12.08
N TRP A 183 31.29 5.55 11.17
CA TRP A 183 32.21 4.43 11.24
C TRP A 183 33.12 4.53 12.48
N ARG A 184 33.68 5.71 12.76
CA ARG A 184 34.53 5.95 13.94
C ARG A 184 33.76 5.80 15.25
N VAL A 185 32.51 6.23 15.31
CA VAL A 185 31.65 6.03 16.49
C VAL A 185 31.39 4.54 16.74
N ARG A 186 31.20 3.75 15.67
CA ARG A 186 30.86 2.32 15.80
C ARG A 186 32.08 1.42 15.97
N HIS A 187 33.17 1.71 15.27
CA HIS A 187 34.35 0.84 15.12
C HIS A 187 35.67 1.53 15.47
N GLY A 188 35.66 2.83 15.73
CA GLY A 188 36.85 3.57 16.13
C GLY A 188 37.34 3.16 17.51
N GLU A 189 38.52 3.66 17.86
CA GLU A 189 39.16 3.37 19.13
C GLU A 189 38.25 3.77 20.31
N ARG A 190 38.05 2.82 21.23
CA ARG A 190 37.26 3.05 22.43
C ARG A 190 38.16 3.53 23.56
N LEU A 191 38.03 4.79 23.94
CA LEU A 191 38.79 5.38 25.04
C LEU A 191 38.07 5.14 26.38
N ARG A 192 38.83 4.74 27.40
CA ARG A 192 38.34 4.67 28.78
C ARG A 192 38.60 6.01 29.46
N ILE A 193 37.55 6.77 29.74
CA ILE A 193 37.65 8.08 30.39
C ILE A 193 37.02 8.07 31.79
N ARG A 194 37.50 8.95 32.67
CA ARG A 194 36.88 9.26 33.95
C ARG A 194 36.29 10.66 33.87
N ILE A 195 34.98 10.79 34.05
CA ILE A 195 34.26 12.06 34.00
C ILE A 195 33.99 12.51 35.44
N ILE A 196 34.27 13.78 35.73
CA ILE A 196 33.89 14.45 36.98
C ILE A 196 32.81 15.46 36.62
N VAL A 197 31.62 15.35 37.22
CA VAL A 197 30.49 16.25 36.97
C VAL A 197 30.32 17.15 38.19
N THR A 198 30.24 18.46 37.99
CA THR A 198 29.99 19.45 39.05
C THR A 198 28.76 20.30 38.75
N PRO A 199 28.10 20.87 39.78
CA PRO A 199 26.93 21.72 39.61
C PRO A 199 27.24 23.08 38.97
N THR A 200 28.47 23.57 39.11
CA THR A 200 28.87 24.89 38.61
C THR A 200 30.14 24.84 37.76
N GLU A 201 30.24 25.77 36.82
CA GLU A 201 31.43 25.96 35.98
C GLU A 201 32.66 26.32 36.82
N ARG A 202 32.48 27.15 37.86
CA ARG A 202 33.58 27.57 38.75
C ARG A 202 34.23 26.36 39.45
N GLU A 203 33.42 25.43 39.93
CA GLU A 203 33.92 24.18 40.53
C GLU A 203 34.58 23.27 39.49
N ALA A 204 34.02 23.19 38.27
CA ALA A 204 34.62 22.44 37.18
C ALA A 204 36.02 22.95 36.83
N GLN A 205 36.18 24.28 36.70
CA GLN A 205 37.47 24.91 36.40
C GLN A 205 38.49 24.68 37.52
N SER A 206 38.08 24.81 38.78
CA SER A 206 38.94 24.56 39.95
C SER A 206 39.43 23.10 40.00
N LEU A 207 38.54 22.14 39.78
CA LEU A 207 38.89 20.72 39.75
C LEU A 207 39.72 20.36 38.52
N ALA A 208 39.46 20.95 37.36
CA ALA A 208 40.26 20.75 36.15
C ALA A 208 41.70 21.26 36.35
N ALA A 209 41.88 22.43 36.96
CA ALA A 209 43.21 22.96 37.29
C ALA A 209 43.98 22.02 38.22
N ARG A 210 43.31 21.46 39.24
CA ARG A 210 43.92 20.49 40.16
C ARG A 210 44.23 19.15 39.51
N ALA A 211 43.38 18.65 38.62
CA ALA A 211 43.59 17.39 37.93
C ALA A 211 44.69 17.48 36.86
N GLY A 212 44.86 18.65 36.22
CA GLY A 212 45.91 18.91 35.23
C GLY A 212 47.30 19.18 35.83
N ALA A 213 47.38 19.55 37.10
CA ALA A 213 48.64 19.81 37.78
C ALA A 213 49.47 18.54 38.09
N GLY A 214 48.89 17.33 37.90
CA GLY A 214 49.52 16.06 38.30
C GLY A 214 49.69 15.95 39.82
N PRO A 215 50.16 14.80 40.34
CA PRO A 215 50.62 14.70 41.73
C PRO A 215 51.86 15.56 41.99
#